data_AF-A0AAP0NFT4-F1
#
_entry.id   AF-A0AAP0NFT4-F1
#
_cell.length_a   1.000
_cell.length_b   1.000
_cell.length_c   1.000
_cell.angle_alpha   90.00
_cell.angle_beta   90.00
_cell.angle_gamma   90.00
#
_symmetry.space_group_name_H-M   'P 1'
#
loop_
_entity.id
_entity.type
_entity.pdbx_description
1 polymer ?
#
loop_
_entity_poly.entity_id
_entity_poly.type
_entity_poly.pdbx_seq_one_letter_code
_entity_poly.pdbx_strand_id
1 'polypeptide(L)'
;MWASASVASEATVSVRVSVGLWWCPFTSTSVLVYSEATRRRFLMSLAEDDAVFFGEMLENNVNEGEREPPNSSMYEVDPGKPASLTWQRKLNSSRSLPSEFTLNFREMIHMAPLGFRLWRHVNEEAAKGRVSIIDPFNKRLVTCNHGIPLGGIGAGSIGRSYKGEFQCYQLFPRTCEDSPVLANQFSVFVSRPDGEKYSTVLCPGSLEILKKSKASTIRSWDWNLNGKRCTYHALFPRAWTVYEGEPDPELRIVSRQISPFIPHNYEESSFPVSVFTFTLSNSGKNSADVTLLFTWANSVGGVSGCSGYHFNSKMMMKDGVHGVLLHHKTANGHPPVTFAIAAQETDMVHVSECPCFLLSGKKQGITAKDMWQEIKEHGSFDRLGYDGTSIPSESGSSIGAAIAASMTLPSNSVHSVTFSLAWACPEVRFPGGKTYYRWVSLVPRLV
;
A
#
# COMPACT_ATOMS: atom_id res chain seq x y z
N MET A 1 46.14 -38.09 -57.62
CA MET A 1 46.47 -39.22 -56.74
C MET A 1 45.52 -39.22 -55.56
N TRP A 2 45.10 -40.41 -55.16
CA TRP A 2 44.03 -40.75 -54.23
C TRP A 2 44.25 -40.37 -52.76
N ALA A 3 43.12 -40.47 -52.02
CA ALA A 3 42.93 -40.77 -50.59
C ALA A 3 43.06 -39.58 -49.61
N SER A 4 42.26 -39.42 -48.55
CA SER A 4 41.13 -40.19 -47.96
C SER A 4 40.44 -39.32 -46.89
N ALA A 5 39.29 -39.79 -46.41
CA ALA A 5 38.26 -39.10 -45.62
C ALA A 5 38.54 -38.82 -44.13
N SER A 6 37.69 -37.91 -43.60
CA SER A 6 37.12 -37.73 -42.24
C SER A 6 38.04 -37.48 -41.03
N VAL A 7 37.69 -36.49 -40.20
CA VAL A 7 36.91 -36.62 -38.94
C VAL A 7 36.63 -35.20 -38.38
N ALA A 8 35.49 -35.06 -37.74
CA ALA A 8 34.90 -33.85 -37.17
C ALA A 8 35.74 -33.12 -36.11
N SER A 9 35.60 -31.79 -36.03
CA SER A 9 35.72 -31.05 -34.77
C SER A 9 34.81 -29.81 -34.79
N GLU A 10 34.09 -29.63 -33.69
CA GLU A 10 33.16 -28.53 -33.41
C GLU A 10 33.88 -27.18 -33.46
N ALA A 11 33.34 -26.24 -34.24
CA ALA A 11 33.78 -24.85 -34.25
C ALA A 11 32.87 -24.01 -33.34
N THR A 12 33.34 -23.70 -32.14
CA THR A 12 32.75 -22.69 -31.27
C THR A 12 33.03 -21.30 -31.84
N VAL A 13 32.02 -20.65 -32.41
CA VAL A 13 32.09 -19.26 -32.88
C VAL A 13 32.07 -18.33 -31.67
N SER A 14 33.22 -17.68 -31.40
CA SER A 14 33.33 -16.59 -30.44
C SER A 14 32.78 -15.31 -31.05
N VAL A 15 31.59 -14.88 -30.63
CA VAL A 15 31.04 -13.56 -30.94
C VAL A 15 31.44 -12.60 -29.82
N ARG A 16 32.41 -11.70 -30.10
CA ARG A 16 32.65 -10.52 -29.26
C ARG A 16 31.57 -9.48 -29.56
N VAL A 17 30.67 -9.25 -28.61
CA VAL A 17 29.76 -8.09 -28.62
C VAL A 17 30.31 -7.02 -27.67
N SER A 18 30.69 -5.89 -28.24
CA SER A 18 31.06 -4.67 -27.51
C SER A 18 29.81 -4.04 -26.90
N VAL A 19 29.70 -4.02 -25.57
CA VAL A 19 28.60 -3.35 -24.86
C VAL A 19 28.96 -1.87 -24.67
N GLY A 20 28.33 -1.00 -25.45
CA GLY A 20 28.32 0.43 -25.19
C GLY A 20 27.37 0.74 -24.03
N LEU A 21 27.89 1.24 -22.90
CA LEU A 21 27.07 1.74 -21.80
C LEU A 21 26.47 3.10 -22.19
N TRP A 22 25.15 3.14 -22.41
CA TRP A 22 24.38 4.37 -22.28
C TRP A 22 23.82 4.45 -20.85
N TRP A 23 24.32 5.43 -20.10
CA TRP A 23 23.89 5.74 -18.74
C TRP A 23 22.56 6.50 -18.76
N CYS A 24 21.53 5.93 -18.13
CA CYS A 24 20.25 6.59 -17.86
C CYS A 24 20.10 6.77 -16.34
N PRO A 25 20.09 8.00 -15.79
CA PRO A 25 20.16 8.22 -14.34
C PRO A 25 18.76 8.28 -13.72
N PHE A 26 17.96 7.22 -13.82
CA PHE A 26 16.61 7.17 -13.21
C PHE A 26 16.22 5.78 -12.73
N THR A 27 17.05 5.11 -11.93
CA THR A 27 16.59 4.01 -11.05
C THR A 27 17.60 3.77 -9.94
N SER A 28 17.13 3.73 -8.69
CA SER A 28 17.84 3.09 -7.59
C SER A 28 17.78 1.58 -7.81
N THR A 29 18.88 0.98 -8.26
CA THR A 29 18.94 -0.45 -8.58
C THR A 29 19.05 -1.29 -7.32
N SER A 30 17.97 -2.00 -6.96
CA SER A 30 18.07 -3.19 -6.12
C SER A 30 18.50 -4.34 -7.01
N VAL A 31 19.77 -4.73 -6.97
CA VAL A 31 20.26 -5.91 -7.71
C VAL A 31 19.84 -7.17 -6.95
N LEU A 32 18.82 -7.88 -7.46
CA LEU A 32 18.50 -9.24 -7.04
C LEU A 32 19.39 -10.22 -7.82
N VAL A 33 20.31 -10.88 -7.13
CA VAL A 33 21.13 -11.97 -7.71
C VAL A 33 20.30 -13.26 -7.67
N TYR A 34 19.78 -13.69 -8.81
CA TYR A 34 19.10 -14.99 -8.96
C TYR A 34 20.14 -16.09 -9.25
N SER A 35 19.98 -17.26 -8.63
CA SER A 35 20.79 -18.45 -8.95
C SER A 35 20.41 -19.03 -10.33
N GLU A 36 21.40 -19.57 -11.04
CA GLU A 36 21.29 -20.06 -12.42
C GLU A 36 20.26 -21.20 -12.61
N ALA A 37 20.01 -21.98 -11.55
CA ALA A 37 18.98 -23.02 -11.53
C ALA A 37 17.54 -22.45 -11.52
N THR A 38 17.34 -21.26 -10.98
CA THR A 38 16.02 -20.57 -10.95
C THR A 38 15.70 -19.98 -12.32
N ARG A 39 16.73 -19.56 -13.07
CA ARG A 39 16.63 -18.99 -14.42
C ARG A 39 16.19 -20.02 -15.46
N ARG A 40 16.67 -21.28 -15.37
CA ARG A 40 16.28 -22.35 -16.31
C ARG A 40 14.83 -22.83 -16.13
N ARG A 41 14.31 -22.89 -14.89
CA ARG A 41 12.89 -23.20 -14.65
C ARG A 41 11.95 -22.09 -15.12
N PHE A 42 12.36 -20.83 -14.98
CA PHE A 42 11.59 -19.67 -15.44
C PHE A 42 11.51 -19.60 -16.98
N LEU A 43 12.61 -19.93 -17.69
CA LEU A 43 12.66 -19.92 -19.15
C LEU A 43 11.94 -21.12 -19.80
N MET A 44 11.92 -22.29 -19.16
CA MET A 44 11.15 -23.43 -19.68
C MET A 44 9.63 -23.26 -19.48
N SER A 45 9.20 -22.60 -18.39
CA SER A 45 7.77 -22.31 -18.15
C SER A 45 7.19 -21.27 -19.11
N LEU A 46 8.00 -20.30 -19.58
CA LEU A 46 7.57 -19.33 -20.59
C LEU A 46 7.36 -19.97 -21.96
N ALA A 47 8.15 -21.01 -22.29
CA ALA A 47 8.07 -21.66 -23.60
C ALA A 47 6.82 -22.55 -23.79
N GLU A 48 6.21 -23.04 -22.72
CA GLU A 48 4.98 -23.86 -22.79
C GLU A 48 3.70 -23.02 -22.87
N ASP A 49 3.69 -21.81 -22.30
CA ASP A 49 2.53 -20.89 -22.36
C ASP A 49 2.51 -20.02 -23.64
N ASP A 50 3.67 -19.70 -24.22
CA ASP A 50 3.76 -18.86 -25.43
C ASP A 50 3.32 -19.60 -26.72
N ALA A 51 3.42 -20.92 -26.77
CA ALA A 51 3.09 -21.69 -27.98
C ALA A 51 1.57 -21.72 -28.28
N VAL A 52 0.72 -21.51 -27.27
CA VAL A 52 -0.74 -21.48 -27.44
C VAL A 52 -1.23 -20.07 -27.77
N PHE A 53 -0.51 -19.03 -27.34
CA PHE A 53 -0.91 -17.63 -27.55
C PHE A 53 -0.43 -17.04 -28.89
N PHE A 54 0.69 -17.49 -29.44
CA PHE A 54 1.24 -16.94 -30.69
C PHE A 54 0.66 -17.54 -31.97
N GLY A 55 -0.04 -18.67 -31.90
CA GLY A 55 -0.62 -19.35 -33.07
C GLY A 55 -1.80 -18.62 -33.72
N GLU A 56 -2.49 -17.73 -32.99
CA GLU A 56 -3.70 -17.04 -33.47
C GLU A 56 -3.48 -15.58 -33.92
N MET A 57 -2.29 -15.00 -33.75
CA MET A 57 -2.04 -13.58 -34.06
C MET A 57 -1.40 -13.27 -35.41
N LEU A 58 -1.16 -14.27 -36.28
CA LEU A 58 -0.46 -14.06 -37.56
C LEU A 58 -1.32 -14.14 -38.83
N GLU A 59 -2.63 -14.33 -38.72
CA GLU A 59 -3.56 -14.14 -39.83
C GLU A 59 -4.70 -13.23 -39.39
N ASN A 60 -4.57 -11.92 -39.63
CA ASN A 60 -5.69 -11.01 -39.90
C ASN A 60 -5.14 -9.61 -40.17
N ASN A 61 -4.66 -9.39 -41.40
CA ASN A 61 -4.52 -8.06 -41.98
C ASN A 61 -5.61 -7.90 -43.04
N VAL A 62 -6.30 -6.75 -43.00
CA VAL A 62 -7.30 -6.25 -43.97
C VAL A 62 -8.74 -6.79 -43.79
N ASN A 63 -9.59 -6.06 -43.08
CA ASN A 63 -10.70 -5.27 -43.66
C ASN A 63 -11.49 -4.55 -42.55
N GLU A 64 -11.80 -3.27 -42.76
CA GLU A 64 -12.73 -2.50 -41.92
C GLU A 64 -14.16 -3.05 -42.10
N GLY A 65 -14.79 -3.44 -41.00
CA GLY A 65 -16.19 -3.84 -40.94
C GLY A 65 -16.57 -4.16 -39.50
N GLU A 66 -17.62 -3.51 -39.00
CA GLU A 66 -18.19 -3.70 -37.67
C GLU A 66 -18.32 -5.19 -37.31
N ARG A 67 -17.44 -5.67 -36.42
CA ARG A 67 -17.61 -6.95 -35.72
C ARG A 67 -17.75 -6.65 -34.24
N GLU A 68 -18.89 -7.04 -33.68
CA GLU A 68 -19.07 -7.14 -32.24
C GLU A 68 -17.91 -7.94 -31.63
N PRO A 69 -17.36 -7.52 -30.48
CA PRO A 69 -16.27 -8.25 -29.85
C PRO A 69 -16.77 -9.64 -29.46
N PRO A 70 -15.96 -10.70 -29.67
CA PRO A 70 -16.38 -12.05 -29.32
C PRO A 70 -16.64 -12.10 -27.81
N ASN A 71 -17.72 -12.78 -27.43
CA ASN A 71 -18.07 -13.08 -26.04
C ASN A 71 -16.88 -13.74 -25.33
N SER A 72 -16.04 -12.91 -24.69
CA SER A 72 -15.13 -13.41 -23.67
C SER A 72 -16.01 -13.88 -22.54
N SER A 73 -16.08 -15.18 -22.32
CA SER A 73 -16.56 -15.72 -21.05
C SER A 73 -15.69 -15.07 -19.97
N MET A 74 -16.21 -14.04 -19.30
CA MET A 74 -15.52 -13.37 -18.22
C MET A 74 -15.16 -14.41 -17.17
N TYR A 75 -13.89 -14.76 -17.05
CA TYR A 75 -13.39 -15.52 -15.91
C TYR A 75 -13.64 -14.64 -14.68
N GLU A 76 -14.69 -14.95 -13.93
CA GLU A 76 -15.03 -14.22 -12.71
C GLU A 76 -13.91 -14.46 -11.69
N VAL A 77 -13.15 -13.41 -11.39
CA VAL A 77 -12.00 -13.49 -10.49
C VAL A 77 -12.51 -13.37 -9.05
N ASP A 78 -12.47 -14.47 -8.32
CA ASP A 78 -12.77 -14.48 -6.87
C ASP A 78 -11.73 -13.63 -6.09
N PRO A 79 -12.12 -12.48 -5.49
CA PRO A 79 -11.20 -11.64 -4.73
C PRO A 79 -10.68 -12.32 -3.46
N GLY A 80 -11.42 -13.30 -2.91
CA GLY A 80 -11.08 -14.06 -1.71
C GLY A 80 -10.04 -15.17 -1.93
N LYS A 81 -9.67 -15.45 -3.18
CA LYS A 81 -8.68 -16.47 -3.53
C LYS A 81 -7.37 -15.83 -4.00
N PRO A 82 -6.27 -15.97 -3.24
CA PRO A 82 -4.94 -15.56 -3.71
C PRO A 82 -4.55 -16.30 -5.00
N ALA A 83 -3.79 -15.63 -5.86
CA ALA A 83 -3.22 -16.26 -7.05
C ALA A 83 -2.22 -17.38 -6.69
N SER A 84 -2.03 -18.36 -7.58
CA SER A 84 -1.17 -19.53 -7.36
C SER A 84 0.31 -19.17 -7.17
N LEU A 85 0.83 -18.22 -7.96
CA LEU A 85 2.24 -17.82 -7.98
C LEU A 85 2.51 -16.51 -7.25
N THR A 86 2.07 -16.40 -6.00
CA THR A 86 2.34 -15.22 -5.15
C THR A 86 3.64 -15.38 -4.38
N TRP A 87 4.39 -14.29 -4.17
CA TRP A 87 5.35 -14.24 -3.08
C TRP A 87 4.60 -14.29 -1.74
N GLN A 88 5.05 -15.13 -0.79
CA GLN A 88 4.32 -15.35 0.46
C GLN A 88 5.18 -15.07 1.68
N ARG A 89 4.57 -14.51 2.73
CA ARG A 89 5.22 -14.31 4.03
C ARG A 89 4.24 -14.35 5.18
N LYS A 90 4.59 -15.06 6.25
CA LYS A 90 3.81 -15.05 7.50
C LYS A 90 3.93 -13.71 8.22
N LEU A 91 2.83 -13.24 8.80
CA LEU A 91 2.77 -11.94 9.47
C LEU A 91 3.65 -11.91 10.73
N ASN A 92 3.78 -13.03 11.45
CA ASN A 92 4.63 -13.15 12.63
C ASN A 92 6.12 -13.40 12.32
N SER A 93 6.52 -13.44 11.03
CA SER A 93 7.90 -13.75 10.66
C SER A 93 8.91 -12.80 11.31
N SER A 94 10.01 -13.37 11.81
CA SER A 94 11.07 -12.64 12.48
C SER A 94 11.82 -11.74 11.49
N ARG A 95 12.35 -10.62 12.02
CA ARG A 95 13.13 -9.66 11.24
C ARG A 95 14.54 -10.19 11.04
N SER A 96 14.91 -10.59 9.83
CA SER A 96 16.30 -10.44 9.38
C SER A 96 16.43 -9.00 8.89
N LEU A 97 17.06 -8.13 9.69
CA LEU A 97 17.47 -6.82 9.18
C LEU A 97 18.46 -7.09 8.03
N PRO A 98 18.29 -6.43 6.87
CA PRO A 98 19.31 -6.49 5.83
C PRO A 98 20.66 -6.10 6.44
N SER A 99 21.70 -6.89 6.17
CA SER A 99 23.06 -6.52 6.55
C SER A 99 23.49 -5.31 5.73
N GLU A 100 23.82 -4.21 6.40
CA GLU A 100 24.43 -3.07 5.72
C GLU A 100 25.80 -3.49 5.16
N PHE A 101 26.11 -3.01 3.96
CA PHE A 101 27.44 -3.20 3.38
C PHE A 101 28.46 -2.40 4.20
N THR A 102 29.45 -3.08 4.76
CA THR A 102 30.52 -2.46 5.55
C THR A 102 31.79 -2.35 4.72
N LEU A 103 32.41 -1.17 4.72
CA LEU A 103 33.70 -0.93 4.08
C LEU A 103 34.82 -1.33 5.04
N ASN A 104 35.84 -2.03 4.54
CA ASN A 104 37.07 -2.22 5.30
C ASN A 104 37.91 -0.93 5.34
N PHE A 105 38.92 -0.88 6.22
CA PHE A 105 39.73 0.33 6.40
C PHE A 105 40.41 0.81 5.12
N ARG A 106 40.92 -0.12 4.29
CA ARG A 106 41.59 0.20 3.02
C ARG A 106 40.61 0.77 2.00
N GLU A 107 39.41 0.20 1.91
CA GLU A 107 38.32 0.73 1.07
C GLU A 107 37.88 2.11 1.54
N MET A 108 37.82 2.35 2.85
CA MET A 108 37.46 3.64 3.41
C MET A 108 38.45 4.74 3.01
N ILE A 109 39.76 4.45 3.06
CA ILE A 109 40.80 5.37 2.55
C ILE A 109 40.64 5.59 1.05
N HIS A 110 40.44 4.52 0.28
CA HIS A 110 40.26 4.60 -1.17
C HIS A 110 39.01 5.41 -1.57
N MET A 111 37.94 5.31 -0.78
CA MET A 111 36.67 5.99 -1.02
C MET A 111 36.61 7.39 -0.40
N ALA A 112 37.57 7.79 0.44
CA ALA A 112 37.58 9.09 1.11
C ALA A 112 37.45 10.29 0.16
N PRO A 113 38.12 10.33 -1.03
CA PRO A 113 37.93 11.43 -1.98
C PRO A 113 36.50 11.50 -2.55
N LEU A 114 35.83 10.35 -2.73
CA LEU A 114 34.41 10.33 -3.13
C LEU A 114 33.52 10.78 -1.98
N GLY A 115 33.76 10.27 -0.76
CA GLY A 115 33.04 10.68 0.45
C GLY A 115 33.10 12.19 0.67
N PHE A 116 34.29 12.79 0.57
CA PHE A 116 34.45 14.24 0.69
C PHE A 116 33.69 15.02 -0.38
N ARG A 117 33.72 14.57 -1.65
CA ARG A 117 32.95 15.18 -2.74
C ARG A 117 31.45 15.12 -2.49
N LEU A 118 30.93 13.97 -2.04
CA LEU A 118 29.52 13.80 -1.71
C LEU A 118 29.13 14.65 -0.51
N TRP A 119 29.96 14.69 0.54
CA TRP A 119 29.72 15.52 1.72
C TRP A 119 29.67 17.00 1.36
N ARG A 120 30.62 17.49 0.56
CA ARG A 120 30.62 18.87 0.06
C ARG A 120 29.37 19.16 -0.76
N HIS A 121 28.97 18.26 -1.66
CA HIS A 121 27.75 18.40 -2.46
C HIS A 121 26.48 18.46 -1.59
N VAL A 122 26.36 17.58 -0.59
CA VAL A 122 25.23 17.57 0.34
C VAL A 122 25.15 18.91 1.09
N ASN A 123 26.28 19.44 1.57
CA ASN A 123 26.32 20.74 2.24
C ASN A 123 25.98 21.91 1.31
N GLU A 124 26.48 21.89 0.06
CA GLU A 124 26.17 22.90 -0.95
C GLU A 124 24.68 22.91 -1.31
N GLU A 125 24.03 21.75 -1.43
CA GLU A 125 22.59 21.66 -1.68
C GLU A 125 21.78 22.06 -0.45
N ALA A 126 22.19 21.65 0.75
CA ALA A 126 21.55 22.06 2.01
C ALA A 126 21.62 23.58 2.21
N ALA A 127 22.73 24.23 1.88
CA ALA A 127 22.88 25.68 1.92
C ALA A 127 21.94 26.41 0.94
N LYS A 128 21.50 25.75 -0.14
CA LYS A 128 20.47 26.24 -1.07
C LYS A 128 19.05 25.88 -0.64
N GLY A 129 18.87 25.26 0.54
CA GLY A 129 17.58 24.76 1.02
C GLY A 129 17.05 23.55 0.26
N ARG A 130 17.93 22.77 -0.41
CA ARG A 130 17.56 21.61 -1.22
C ARG A 130 18.05 20.31 -0.58
N VAL A 131 17.30 19.24 -0.81
CA VAL A 131 17.70 17.88 -0.44
C VAL A 131 18.52 17.24 -1.57
N SER A 132 19.71 16.74 -1.24
CA SER A 132 20.59 16.02 -2.17
C SER A 132 19.92 14.76 -2.72
N ILE A 133 20.15 14.46 -4.00
CA ILE A 133 19.64 13.23 -4.64
C ILE A 133 20.33 12.00 -4.07
N ILE A 134 21.63 12.12 -3.79
CA ILE A 134 22.45 11.08 -3.19
C ILE A 134 22.99 11.63 -1.89
N ASP A 135 22.45 11.12 -0.79
CA ASP A 135 22.91 11.44 0.56
C ASP A 135 23.20 10.12 1.30
N PRO A 136 24.45 9.66 1.29
CA PRO A 136 24.85 8.45 2.01
C PRO A 136 25.06 8.70 3.51
N PHE A 137 25.02 9.96 3.96
CA PHE A 137 25.31 10.34 5.34
C PHE A 137 24.03 10.43 6.18
N ASN A 138 22.90 10.68 5.55
CA ASN A 138 21.60 10.64 6.20
C ASN A 138 21.14 9.19 6.42
N LYS A 139 20.93 8.81 7.69
CA LYS A 139 20.50 7.47 8.05
C LYS A 139 19.03 7.28 7.67
N ARG A 140 18.78 6.38 6.72
CA ARG A 140 17.42 5.93 6.38
C ARG A 140 16.95 4.84 7.33
N LEU A 141 15.64 4.75 7.54
CA LEU A 141 15.07 3.65 8.30
C LEU A 141 15.13 2.38 7.44
N VAL A 142 16.10 1.52 7.68
CA VAL A 142 16.20 0.22 6.99
C VAL A 142 15.25 -0.77 7.68
N THR A 143 14.27 -1.27 6.94
CA THR A 143 13.32 -2.28 7.43
C THR A 143 13.16 -3.39 6.40
N CYS A 144 12.86 -4.61 6.87
CA CYS A 144 12.47 -5.72 6.00
C CYS A 144 10.94 -5.89 5.94
N ASN A 145 10.20 -5.00 6.60
CA ASN A 145 8.74 -4.95 6.60
C ASN A 145 8.24 -4.12 5.41
N HIS A 146 8.35 -4.65 4.20
CA HIS A 146 7.77 -4.03 3.00
C HIS A 146 6.68 -4.91 2.39
N GLY A 147 5.92 -4.33 1.46
CA GLY A 147 4.91 -5.01 0.68
C GLY A 147 4.67 -4.24 -0.61
N ILE A 148 3.64 -4.63 -1.36
CA ILE A 148 3.25 -3.96 -2.59
C ILE A 148 2.79 -2.52 -2.28
N PRO A 149 3.34 -1.51 -2.98
CA PRO A 149 2.94 -0.12 -2.80
C PRO A 149 1.52 0.11 -3.33
N LEU A 150 0.91 1.17 -2.81
CA LEU A 150 -0.41 1.65 -3.21
C LEU A 150 -0.26 2.87 -4.11
N GLY A 151 -1.09 2.96 -5.15
CA GLY A 151 -1.18 4.11 -6.06
C GLY A 151 -0.79 3.79 -7.50
N GLY A 152 -1.36 4.56 -8.43
CA GLY A 152 -1.04 4.52 -9.84
C GLY A 152 0.28 5.20 -10.22
N ILE A 153 0.59 5.14 -11.51
CA ILE A 153 1.77 5.73 -12.13
C ILE A 153 1.73 7.26 -11.98
N GLY A 154 2.75 7.84 -11.35
CA GLY A 154 2.86 9.29 -11.17
C GLY A 154 1.96 9.88 -10.08
N ALA A 155 1.12 9.06 -9.43
CA ALA A 155 0.25 9.45 -8.31
C ALA A 155 1.00 9.70 -6.99
N GLY A 156 2.28 9.31 -6.92
CA GLY A 156 2.96 9.10 -5.64
C GLY A 156 2.47 7.80 -5.03
N SER A 157 3.22 7.26 -4.07
CA SER A 157 2.89 5.96 -3.51
C SER A 157 2.91 5.93 -1.99
N ILE A 158 2.11 5.04 -1.42
CA ILE A 158 2.10 4.74 0.00
C ILE A 158 2.45 3.25 0.14
N GLY A 159 3.50 2.93 0.89
CA GLY A 159 3.83 1.55 1.19
C GLY A 159 2.86 0.96 2.21
N ARG A 160 2.45 -0.28 2.00
CA ARG A 160 1.80 -1.09 3.05
C ARG A 160 2.65 -2.33 3.30
N SER A 161 3.14 -2.49 4.53
CA SER A 161 4.00 -3.62 4.87
C SER A 161 3.21 -4.93 4.83
N TYR A 162 3.89 -6.07 4.66
CA TYR A 162 3.25 -7.39 4.78
C TYR A 162 2.59 -7.63 6.15
N LYS A 163 2.89 -6.80 7.16
CA LYS A 163 2.28 -6.81 8.50
C LYS A 163 0.99 -5.97 8.57
N GLY A 164 0.75 -5.10 7.59
CA GLY A 164 -0.43 -4.22 7.55
C GLY A 164 -0.14 -2.75 7.86
N GLU A 165 1.10 -2.39 8.20
CA GLU A 165 1.49 -1.01 8.54
C GLU A 165 1.55 -0.13 7.28
N PHE A 166 0.94 1.05 7.31
CA PHE A 166 1.09 2.06 6.24
C PHE A 166 2.31 2.94 6.52
N GLN A 167 3.27 2.96 5.60
CA GLN A 167 4.60 3.55 5.75
C GLN A 167 5.17 3.97 4.39
N CYS A 168 6.41 4.47 4.34
CA CYS A 168 7.10 4.83 3.09
C CYS A 168 6.26 5.76 2.19
N TYR A 169 5.80 6.88 2.74
CA TYR A 169 5.00 7.85 1.97
C TYR A 169 5.91 8.59 1.00
N GLN A 170 5.67 8.36 -0.30
CA GLN A 170 6.39 8.97 -1.42
C GLN A 170 5.43 9.85 -2.23
N LEU A 171 4.75 10.75 -1.52
CA LEU A 171 3.79 11.67 -2.12
C LEU A 171 4.48 12.88 -2.78
N PHE A 172 5.60 13.34 -2.22
CA PHE A 172 6.36 14.46 -2.75
C PHE A 172 7.68 14.00 -3.38
N PRO A 173 8.15 14.65 -4.45
CA PRO A 173 9.43 14.32 -5.06
C PRO A 173 10.57 14.38 -4.04
N ARG A 174 11.43 13.36 -4.05
CA ARG A 174 12.62 13.22 -3.19
C ARG A 174 12.35 13.04 -1.69
N THR A 175 11.10 13.10 -1.26
CA THR A 175 10.72 12.84 0.14
C THR A 175 10.19 11.41 0.24
N CYS A 176 10.70 10.66 1.22
CA CYS A 176 10.18 9.36 1.59
C CYS A 176 10.05 9.32 3.11
N GLU A 177 8.82 9.39 3.61
CA GLU A 177 8.55 9.24 5.04
C GLU A 177 8.50 7.75 5.37
N ASP A 178 9.64 7.19 5.77
CA ASP A 178 9.80 5.74 5.96
C ASP A 178 9.02 5.18 7.15
N SER A 179 8.73 6.02 8.16
CA SER A 179 8.13 5.56 9.42
C SER A 179 6.64 5.21 9.27
N PRO A 180 6.17 4.14 9.92
CA PRO A 180 4.76 3.77 9.89
C PRO A 180 3.89 4.76 10.65
N VAL A 181 2.71 5.07 10.09
CA VAL A 181 1.67 5.86 10.74
C VAL A 181 0.71 4.90 11.44
N LEU A 182 0.88 4.67 12.74
CA LEU A 182 0.16 3.63 13.48
C LEU A 182 -1.36 3.83 13.56
N ALA A 183 -1.84 5.05 13.37
CA ALA A 183 -3.27 5.35 13.31
C ALA A 183 -3.93 4.79 12.05
N ASN A 184 -3.16 4.54 10.99
CA ASN A 184 -3.66 4.08 9.70
C ASN A 184 -3.72 2.56 9.74
N GLN A 185 -4.92 1.99 9.89
CA GLN A 185 -5.09 0.56 10.10
C GLN A 185 -6.42 0.07 9.55
N PHE A 186 -6.48 -1.23 9.31
CA PHE A 186 -7.73 -1.97 9.33
C PHE A 186 -7.86 -2.70 10.66
N SER A 187 -9.07 -2.77 11.19
CA SER A 187 -9.39 -3.50 12.42
C SER A 187 -10.68 -4.29 12.24
N VAL A 188 -10.87 -5.31 13.06
CA VAL A 188 -12.07 -6.14 13.05
C VAL A 188 -12.64 -6.29 14.46
N PHE A 189 -13.96 -6.25 14.55
CA PHE A 189 -14.74 -6.54 15.74
C PHE A 189 -15.74 -7.64 15.39
N VAL A 190 -15.89 -8.63 16.26
CA VAL A 190 -16.79 -9.76 16.07
C VAL A 190 -17.57 -9.98 17.35
N SER A 191 -18.88 -10.14 17.24
CA SER A 191 -19.76 -10.54 18.34
C SER A 191 -20.58 -11.76 17.90
N ARG A 192 -20.59 -12.81 18.73
CA ARG A 192 -21.40 -14.02 18.49
C ARG A 192 -22.58 -14.09 19.48
N PRO A 193 -23.68 -14.76 19.12
CA PRO A 193 -24.86 -14.92 19.99
C PRO A 193 -24.60 -15.67 21.30
N ASP A 194 -23.54 -16.49 21.35
CA ASP A 194 -23.10 -17.21 22.54
C ASP A 194 -22.38 -16.31 23.57
N GLY A 195 -22.16 -15.04 23.23
CA GLY A 195 -21.52 -14.04 24.09
C GLY A 195 -20.03 -13.85 23.80
N GLU A 196 -19.43 -14.65 22.92
CA GLU A 196 -18.02 -14.49 22.52
C GLU A 196 -17.84 -13.18 21.73
N LYS A 197 -16.84 -12.39 22.14
CA LYS A 197 -16.51 -11.12 21.50
C LYS A 197 -15.02 -11.03 21.23
N TYR A 198 -14.68 -10.70 19.99
CA TYR A 198 -13.30 -10.54 19.53
C TYR A 198 -13.09 -9.13 18.97
N SER A 199 -11.91 -8.58 19.22
CA SER A 199 -11.51 -7.28 18.65
C SER A 199 -10.01 -7.25 18.48
N THR A 200 -9.55 -6.84 17.30
CA THR A 200 -8.12 -6.61 17.06
C THR A 200 -7.90 -5.64 15.91
N VAL A 201 -6.82 -4.87 16.01
CA VAL A 201 -6.16 -4.27 14.86
C VAL A 201 -5.57 -5.41 14.00
N LEU A 202 -5.78 -5.36 12.68
CA LEU A 202 -5.31 -6.37 11.72
C LEU A 202 -3.82 -6.20 11.36
N CYS A 203 -3.01 -5.90 12.37
CA CYS A 203 -1.57 -5.75 12.30
C CYS A 203 -0.94 -6.38 13.56
N PRO A 204 0.04 -7.30 13.44
CA PRO A 204 0.69 -7.90 14.59
C PRO A 204 1.49 -6.80 15.29
N GLY A 205 1.00 -6.38 16.46
CA GLY A 205 1.48 -5.22 17.19
C GLY A 205 2.99 -5.32 17.44
N SER A 206 3.78 -4.43 16.83
CA SER A 206 5.18 -4.30 17.24
C SER A 206 5.21 -3.47 18.51
N LEU A 207 5.28 -4.13 19.67
CA LEU A 207 5.40 -3.48 20.98
C LEU A 207 6.49 -2.38 21.00
N GLU A 208 7.59 -2.59 20.28
CA GLU A 208 8.68 -1.61 20.17
C GLU A 208 8.28 -0.35 19.38
N ILE A 209 7.47 -0.48 18.32
CA ILE A 209 6.97 0.68 17.55
C ILE A 209 5.87 1.39 18.35
N LEU A 210 5.01 0.64 19.04
CA LEU A 210 3.99 1.18 19.94
C LEU A 210 4.62 1.94 21.13
N LYS A 211 5.71 1.44 21.72
CA LYS A 211 6.47 2.12 22.79
C LYS A 211 7.12 3.42 22.32
N LYS A 212 7.55 3.52 21.07
CA LYS A 212 8.14 4.73 20.49
C LYS A 212 7.12 5.78 20.09
N SER A 213 5.87 5.40 19.84
CA SER A 213 4.80 6.34 19.50
C SER A 213 4.53 7.32 20.65
N LYS A 214 4.49 8.63 20.34
CA LYS A 214 4.13 9.66 21.33
C LYS A 214 2.62 9.74 21.58
N ALA A 215 1.80 9.15 20.70
CA ALA A 215 0.35 9.12 20.82
C ALA A 215 -0.07 8.04 21.84
N SER A 216 -0.21 8.44 23.10
CA SER A 216 -0.63 7.56 24.21
C SER A 216 -2.01 6.94 23.98
N THR A 217 -2.88 7.56 23.18
CA THR A 217 -4.26 7.14 22.93
C THR A 217 -4.37 5.97 21.95
N ILE A 218 -3.53 5.87 20.91
CA ILE A 218 -3.57 4.75 19.95
C ILE A 218 -3.21 3.41 20.62
N ARG A 219 -2.45 3.47 21.73
CA ARG A 219 -2.10 2.28 22.52
C ARG A 219 -3.29 1.61 23.18
N SER A 220 -4.44 2.30 23.29
CA SER A 220 -5.65 1.72 23.89
C SER A 220 -6.42 0.80 22.94
N TRP A 221 -6.04 0.75 21.66
CA TRP A 221 -6.64 -0.18 20.70
C TRP A 221 -6.17 -1.62 20.99
N ASP A 222 -6.95 -2.60 20.57
CA ASP A 222 -6.62 -4.01 20.77
C ASP A 222 -5.55 -4.46 19.76
N TRP A 223 -4.27 -4.37 20.12
CA TRP A 223 -3.13 -4.80 19.28
C TRP A 223 -2.77 -6.28 19.51
N ASN A 224 -3.76 -7.17 19.41
CA ASN A 224 -3.67 -8.54 19.92
C ASN A 224 -3.42 -9.61 18.83
N LEU A 225 -3.30 -9.20 17.56
CA LEU A 225 -3.08 -10.13 16.45
C LEU A 225 -1.73 -10.86 16.59
N ASN A 226 -1.76 -12.19 16.63
CA ASN A 226 -0.55 -13.01 16.73
C ASN A 226 0.15 -13.12 15.37
N GLY A 227 -0.63 -13.32 14.31
CA GLY A 227 -0.14 -13.41 12.94
C GLY A 227 0.49 -14.75 12.58
N LYS A 228 0.38 -15.78 13.45
CA LYS A 228 0.86 -17.15 13.20
C LYS A 228 0.08 -17.82 12.07
N ARG A 229 -1.24 -17.67 12.10
CA ARG A 229 -2.14 -18.21 11.07
C ARG A 229 -2.43 -17.21 9.96
N CYS A 230 -1.70 -16.08 9.93
CA CYS A 230 -1.91 -15.05 8.93
C CYS A 230 -0.79 -15.05 7.88
N THR A 231 -1.16 -14.97 6.61
CA THR A 231 -0.21 -15.02 5.48
C THR A 231 -0.46 -13.85 4.54
N TYR A 232 0.60 -13.11 4.23
CA TYR A 232 0.62 -12.11 3.19
C TYR A 232 1.05 -12.74 1.85
N HIS A 233 0.36 -12.37 0.78
CA HIS A 233 0.60 -12.80 -0.59
C HIS A 233 0.80 -11.57 -1.47
N ALA A 234 1.80 -11.59 -2.35
CA ALA A 234 2.08 -10.47 -3.25
C ALA A 234 2.28 -10.96 -4.70
N LEU A 235 1.57 -10.31 -5.61
CA LEU A 235 1.77 -10.40 -7.06
C LEU A 235 1.32 -9.07 -7.68
N PHE A 236 2.26 -8.14 -7.82
CA PHE A 236 2.00 -6.76 -8.24
C PHE A 236 1.11 -6.72 -9.51
N PRO A 237 0.07 -5.86 -9.54
CA PRO A 237 -0.28 -4.79 -8.60
C PRO A 237 -1.19 -5.23 -7.43
N ARG A 238 -1.36 -6.53 -7.21
CA ARG A 238 -2.28 -7.10 -6.22
C ARG A 238 -1.54 -7.68 -5.03
N ALA A 239 -2.10 -7.49 -3.85
CA ALA A 239 -1.67 -8.23 -2.66
C ALA A 239 -2.87 -8.75 -1.88
N TRP A 240 -2.66 -9.79 -1.10
CA TRP A 240 -3.66 -10.34 -0.21
C TRP A 240 -3.06 -10.53 1.18
N THR A 241 -3.88 -10.32 2.20
CA THR A 241 -3.59 -10.82 3.55
C THR A 241 -4.71 -11.75 3.96
N VAL A 242 -4.35 -13.00 4.23
CA VAL A 242 -5.27 -14.04 4.68
C VAL A 242 -5.10 -14.18 6.19
N TYR A 243 -6.18 -13.99 6.95
CA TYR A 243 -6.27 -14.20 8.39
C TYR A 243 -7.13 -15.45 8.63
N GLU A 244 -6.49 -16.57 8.98
CA GLU A 244 -7.16 -17.85 9.19
C GLU A 244 -7.45 -18.07 10.68
N GLY A 245 -8.70 -17.90 11.10
CA GLY A 245 -9.10 -18.14 12.49
C GLY A 245 -8.50 -17.15 13.50
N GLU A 246 -8.17 -15.93 13.06
CA GLU A 246 -7.68 -14.83 13.90
C GLU A 246 -8.45 -13.54 13.54
N PRO A 247 -9.09 -12.84 14.50
CA PRO A 247 -9.13 -13.15 15.93
C PRO A 247 -10.15 -14.22 16.34
N ASP A 248 -11.14 -14.50 15.51
CA ASP A 248 -12.20 -15.48 15.76
C ASP A 248 -11.84 -16.82 15.06
N PRO A 249 -11.74 -17.95 15.78
CA PRO A 249 -11.38 -19.26 15.22
C PRO A 249 -12.29 -19.77 14.09
N GLU A 250 -13.56 -19.36 14.08
CA GLU A 250 -14.57 -19.80 13.10
C GLU A 250 -14.67 -18.85 11.89
N LEU A 251 -13.95 -17.73 11.92
CA LEU A 251 -13.95 -16.71 10.88
C LEU A 251 -12.65 -16.73 10.06
N ARG A 252 -12.80 -16.65 8.74
CA ARG A 252 -11.69 -16.43 7.81
C ARG A 252 -11.86 -15.08 7.13
N ILE A 253 -10.80 -14.26 7.13
CA ILE A 253 -10.80 -12.93 6.54
C ILE A 253 -9.73 -12.89 5.45
N VAL A 254 -10.09 -12.45 4.24
CA VAL A 254 -9.14 -12.22 3.15
C VAL A 254 -9.22 -10.76 2.73
N SER A 255 -8.16 -10.00 3.02
CA SER A 255 -8.01 -8.61 2.57
C SER A 255 -7.25 -8.59 1.26
N ARG A 256 -7.93 -8.33 0.13
CA ARG A 256 -7.30 -8.11 -1.17
C ARG A 256 -7.11 -6.61 -1.38
N GLN A 257 -5.89 -6.17 -1.65
CA GLN A 257 -5.58 -4.81 -2.09
C GLN A 257 -5.19 -4.78 -3.57
N ILE A 258 -5.60 -3.73 -4.26
CA ILE A 258 -5.22 -3.48 -5.65
C ILE A 258 -5.10 -1.98 -5.92
N SER A 259 -4.09 -1.60 -6.68
CA SER A 259 -3.98 -0.28 -7.30
C SER A 259 -4.10 -0.43 -8.82
N PRO A 260 -4.63 0.58 -9.53
CA PRO A 260 -4.82 0.48 -10.96
C PRO A 260 -3.46 0.52 -11.66
N PHE A 261 -3.08 -0.60 -12.27
CA PHE A 261 -1.88 -0.73 -13.08
C PHE A 261 -2.21 -1.65 -14.26
N ILE A 262 -2.77 -1.04 -15.30
CA ILE A 262 -3.40 -1.72 -16.42
C ILE A 262 -2.53 -1.43 -17.66
N PRO A 263 -1.89 -2.45 -18.26
CA PRO A 263 -1.12 -2.28 -19.49
C PRO A 263 -1.93 -1.60 -20.58
N HIS A 264 -1.29 -0.69 -21.33
CA HIS A 264 -1.91 0.11 -22.41
C HIS A 264 -3.04 1.06 -21.97
N ASN A 265 -3.26 1.23 -20.68
CA ASN A 265 -4.18 2.21 -20.12
C ASN A 265 -3.37 3.24 -19.31
N TYR A 266 -3.49 4.51 -19.68
CA TYR A 266 -2.75 5.61 -19.05
C TYR A 266 -3.62 6.49 -18.15
N GLU A 267 -4.95 6.34 -18.21
CA GLU A 267 -5.89 7.13 -17.44
C GLU A 267 -6.06 6.52 -16.04
N GLU A 268 -6.74 5.39 -15.93
CA GLU A 268 -6.97 4.69 -14.66
C GLU A 268 -5.65 4.29 -14.01
N SER A 269 -4.67 3.84 -14.79
CA SER A 269 -3.34 3.50 -14.27
C SER A 269 -2.62 4.66 -13.60
N SER A 270 -3.07 5.90 -13.77
CA SER A 270 -2.51 7.08 -13.11
C SER A 270 -3.22 7.47 -11.81
N PHE A 271 -4.33 6.81 -11.47
CA PHE A 271 -5.17 7.25 -10.36
C PHE A 271 -4.47 7.09 -9.01
N PRO A 272 -4.59 8.09 -8.12
CA PRO A 272 -4.03 8.06 -6.78
C PRO A 272 -4.96 7.32 -5.83
N VAL A 273 -5.26 6.06 -6.15
CA VAL A 273 -6.25 5.26 -5.44
C VAL A 273 -5.77 3.82 -5.22
N SER A 274 -6.22 3.23 -4.12
CA SER A 274 -6.18 1.80 -3.90
C SER A 274 -7.51 1.31 -3.34
N VAL A 275 -7.91 0.13 -3.77
CA VAL A 275 -9.12 -0.56 -3.31
C VAL A 275 -8.74 -1.72 -2.41
N PHE A 276 -9.49 -1.91 -1.33
CA PHE A 276 -9.35 -3.00 -0.37
C PHE A 276 -10.67 -3.77 -0.28
N THR A 277 -10.70 -4.98 -0.82
CA THR A 277 -11.86 -5.87 -0.73
C THR A 277 -11.61 -6.93 0.34
N PHE A 278 -12.43 -6.93 1.38
CA PHE A 278 -12.42 -7.93 2.43
C PHE A 278 -13.45 -8.99 2.10
N THR A 279 -13.02 -10.25 2.02
CA THR A 279 -13.91 -11.41 1.93
C THR A 279 -13.96 -12.08 3.29
N LEU A 280 -15.13 -12.11 3.90
CA LEU A 280 -15.40 -12.68 5.21
C LEU A 280 -16.12 -14.02 5.01
N SER A 281 -15.60 -15.10 5.58
CA SER A 281 -16.20 -16.42 5.54
C SER A 281 -16.45 -16.92 6.95
N ASN A 282 -17.71 -17.18 7.30
CA ASN A 282 -18.10 -17.75 8.59
C ASN A 282 -18.31 -19.26 8.45
N SER A 283 -17.41 -20.04 9.03
CA SER A 283 -17.51 -21.51 9.10
C SER A 283 -18.18 -22.01 10.38
N GLY A 284 -18.54 -21.09 11.28
CA GLY A 284 -19.20 -21.38 12.54
C GLY A 284 -20.66 -21.77 12.36
N LYS A 285 -21.23 -22.39 13.39
CA LYS A 285 -22.64 -22.82 13.38
C LYS A 285 -23.62 -21.67 13.51
N ASN A 286 -23.21 -20.60 14.19
CA ASN A 286 -24.03 -19.42 14.48
C ASN A 286 -23.67 -18.27 13.53
N SER A 287 -24.58 -17.30 13.39
CA SER A 287 -24.24 -16.01 12.76
C SER A 287 -23.20 -15.26 13.60
N ALA A 288 -22.47 -14.35 12.96
CA ALA A 288 -21.52 -13.46 13.61
C ALA A 288 -21.76 -12.02 13.17
N ASP A 289 -21.92 -11.10 14.12
CA ASP A 289 -21.93 -9.68 13.83
C ASP A 289 -20.49 -9.21 13.67
N VAL A 290 -20.14 -8.78 12.46
CA VAL A 290 -18.78 -8.41 12.09
C VAL A 290 -18.74 -6.94 11.67
N THR A 291 -17.83 -6.19 12.27
CA THR A 291 -17.52 -4.81 11.89
C THR A 291 -16.08 -4.71 11.45
N LEU A 292 -15.86 -4.26 10.22
CA LEU A 292 -14.55 -3.86 9.70
C LEU A 292 -14.39 -2.35 9.86
N LEU A 293 -13.27 -1.93 10.41
CA LEU A 293 -12.96 -0.52 10.64
C LEU A 293 -11.74 -0.13 9.82
N PHE A 294 -11.84 0.96 9.06
CA PHE A 294 -10.72 1.58 8.38
C PHE A 294 -10.42 2.96 9.00
N THR A 295 -9.24 3.11 9.61
CA THR A 295 -8.79 4.35 10.24
C THR A 295 -7.69 5.02 9.43
N TRP A 296 -7.68 6.35 9.41
CA TRP A 296 -6.67 7.13 8.71
C TRP A 296 -6.34 8.44 9.45
N ALA A 297 -5.07 8.73 9.66
CA ALA A 297 -4.59 10.02 10.15
C ALA A 297 -4.60 11.06 9.04
N ASN A 298 -4.93 12.30 9.38
CA ASN A 298 -4.72 13.44 8.51
C ASN A 298 -3.23 13.83 8.51
N SER A 299 -2.41 13.02 7.85
CA SER A 299 -0.94 13.09 7.86
C SER A 299 -0.38 12.51 6.56
N VAL A 300 0.71 13.10 6.08
CA VAL A 300 1.51 12.59 4.94
C VAL A 300 2.76 11.84 5.40
N GLY A 301 2.81 11.41 6.66
CA GLY A 301 3.94 10.74 7.30
C GLY A 301 4.75 11.66 8.22
N GLY A 302 5.73 11.07 8.92
CA GLY A 302 6.60 11.81 9.84
C GLY A 302 5.83 12.59 10.91
N VAL A 303 6.18 13.88 11.07
CA VAL A 303 5.54 14.80 12.03
C VAL A 303 4.46 15.69 11.40
N SER A 304 4.12 15.45 10.12
CA SER A 304 3.26 16.35 9.34
C SER A 304 1.87 16.55 9.94
N GLY A 305 1.27 15.48 10.50
CA GLY A 305 -0.04 15.55 11.14
C GLY A 305 -0.12 16.47 12.37
N CYS A 306 1.01 16.89 12.93
CA CYS A 306 1.07 17.85 14.04
C CYS A 306 1.31 19.30 13.60
N SER A 307 1.37 19.59 12.29
CA SER A 307 1.64 20.94 11.80
C SER A 307 0.46 21.90 12.00
N GLY A 308 -0.77 21.35 12.10
CA GLY A 308 -1.98 22.10 12.41
C GLY A 308 -2.72 22.59 11.16
N TYR A 309 -3.90 23.15 11.38
CA TYR A 309 -4.84 23.62 10.34
C TYR A 309 -5.31 22.51 9.38
N HIS A 310 -5.30 21.27 9.84
CA HIS A 310 -5.90 20.14 9.14
C HIS A 310 -7.37 20.02 9.53
N PHE A 311 -8.25 19.63 8.61
CA PHE A 311 -9.66 19.40 8.95
C PHE A 311 -10.22 18.23 8.16
N ASN A 312 -11.25 17.59 8.69
CA ASN A 312 -11.88 16.43 8.05
C ASN A 312 -13.36 16.72 7.76
N SER A 313 -13.91 16.27 6.64
CA SER A 313 -15.32 16.48 6.30
C SER A 313 -15.95 15.18 5.80
N LYS A 314 -17.23 14.97 6.10
CA LYS A 314 -17.98 13.84 5.52
C LYS A 314 -18.12 14.01 4.01
N MET A 315 -18.16 12.90 3.29
CA MET A 315 -18.59 12.81 1.90
C MET A 315 -19.63 11.71 1.76
N MET A 316 -20.68 11.98 1.00
CA MET A 316 -21.70 11.00 0.63
C MET A 316 -21.97 11.14 -0.85
N MET A 317 -21.86 10.04 -1.58
CA MET A 317 -22.15 9.98 -3.01
C MET A 317 -23.53 9.33 -3.24
N LYS A 318 -24.09 9.55 -4.43
CA LYS A 318 -25.44 9.07 -4.79
C LYS A 318 -25.57 7.55 -4.81
N ASP A 319 -24.45 6.83 -4.88
CA ASP A 319 -24.40 5.38 -5.08
C ASP A 319 -24.22 4.60 -3.76
N GLY A 320 -24.60 5.18 -2.63
CA GLY A 320 -24.41 4.56 -1.31
C GLY A 320 -22.94 4.50 -0.87
N VAL A 321 -22.06 5.32 -1.44
CA VAL A 321 -20.67 5.43 -1.01
C VAL A 321 -20.54 6.51 0.04
N HIS A 322 -20.11 6.09 1.22
CA HIS A 322 -19.86 6.94 2.38
C HIS A 322 -18.35 7.12 2.53
N GLY A 323 -17.93 8.28 2.99
CA GLY A 323 -16.52 8.51 3.23
C GLY A 323 -16.22 9.74 4.07
N VAL A 324 -14.92 9.90 4.34
CA VAL A 324 -14.38 11.08 5.01
C VAL A 324 -13.22 11.62 4.19
N LEU A 325 -13.28 12.91 3.88
CA LEU A 325 -12.19 13.68 3.30
C LEU A 325 -11.31 14.22 4.41
N LEU A 326 -10.01 14.03 4.32
CA LEU A 326 -9.02 14.55 5.27
C LEU A 326 -8.15 15.58 4.54
N HIS A 327 -8.41 16.86 4.80
CA HIS A 327 -7.73 17.98 4.16
C HIS A 327 -6.44 18.30 4.91
N HIS A 328 -5.31 17.93 4.31
CA HIS A 328 -3.99 18.08 4.87
C HIS A 328 -3.28 19.31 4.32
N LYS A 329 -3.17 20.35 5.15
CA LYS A 329 -2.30 21.51 4.89
C LYS A 329 -0.83 21.13 5.09
N THR A 330 -0.10 20.98 4.01
CA THR A 330 1.33 20.68 4.02
C THR A 330 2.20 21.87 4.43
N ALA A 331 3.31 21.58 5.10
CA ALA A 331 4.35 22.55 5.45
C ALA A 331 5.44 22.66 4.36
N ASN A 332 6.41 23.56 4.55
CA ASN A 332 7.64 23.67 3.76
C ASN A 332 7.43 23.86 2.24
N GLY A 333 6.33 24.53 1.86
CA GLY A 333 6.05 24.85 0.45
C GLY A 333 5.56 23.67 -0.40
N HIS A 334 5.38 22.49 0.18
CA HIS A 334 4.72 21.37 -0.49
C HIS A 334 3.25 21.70 -0.79
N PRO A 335 2.69 21.16 -1.88
CA PRO A 335 1.27 21.34 -2.22
C PRO A 335 0.36 20.57 -1.25
N PRO A 336 -0.85 21.08 -0.95
CA PRO A 336 -1.78 20.42 -0.04
C PRO A 336 -2.18 19.03 -0.57
N VAL A 337 -2.56 18.16 0.36
CA VAL A 337 -3.02 16.80 0.06
C VAL A 337 -4.40 16.61 0.67
N THR A 338 -5.35 16.08 -0.08
CA THR A 338 -6.63 15.63 0.50
C THR A 338 -6.72 14.12 0.37
N PHE A 339 -6.80 13.42 1.49
CA PHE A 339 -7.11 11.99 1.48
C PHE A 339 -8.61 11.77 1.47
N ALA A 340 -9.05 10.65 0.91
CA ALA A 340 -10.41 10.14 1.06
C ALA A 340 -10.33 8.68 1.51
N ILE A 341 -11.00 8.36 2.61
CA ILE A 341 -11.34 6.99 2.97
C ILE A 341 -12.83 6.78 2.73
N ALA A 342 -13.19 5.68 2.10
CA ALA A 342 -14.59 5.41 1.77
C ALA A 342 -14.91 3.92 1.85
N ALA A 343 -16.20 3.62 2.05
CA ALA A 343 -16.77 2.29 2.01
C ALA A 343 -18.14 2.37 1.31
N GLN A 344 -18.58 1.26 0.73
CA GLN A 344 -19.86 1.16 0.06
C GLN A 344 -20.90 0.51 0.97
N GLU A 345 -22.00 1.23 1.20
CA GLU A 345 -23.21 0.72 1.83
C GLU A 345 -23.99 -0.15 0.84
N THR A 346 -24.52 -1.27 1.34
CA THR A 346 -25.33 -2.22 0.58
C THR A 346 -26.42 -2.78 1.48
N ASP A 347 -27.38 -3.52 0.93
CA ASP A 347 -28.47 -4.13 1.71
C ASP A 347 -27.99 -4.99 2.90
N MET A 348 -26.76 -5.50 2.84
CA MET A 348 -26.16 -6.35 3.88
C MET A 348 -25.08 -5.65 4.70
N VAL A 349 -24.63 -4.46 4.28
CA VAL A 349 -23.49 -3.76 4.87
C VAL A 349 -23.92 -2.36 5.25
N HIS A 350 -24.04 -2.11 6.55
CA HIS A 350 -24.29 -0.80 7.12
C HIS A 350 -22.98 -0.03 7.27
N VAL A 351 -22.94 1.22 6.81
CA VAL A 351 -21.74 2.06 6.91
C VAL A 351 -21.96 3.24 7.86
N SER A 352 -21.01 3.44 8.77
CA SER A 352 -21.02 4.59 9.70
C SER A 352 -19.65 5.25 9.76
N GLU A 353 -19.59 6.57 9.97
CA GLU A 353 -18.33 7.32 9.95
C GLU A 353 -18.07 8.07 11.26
N CYS A 354 -16.79 8.10 11.67
CA CYS A 354 -16.26 9.01 12.67
C CYS A 354 -15.37 10.03 11.96
N PRO A 355 -15.88 11.24 11.63
CA PRO A 355 -15.15 12.19 10.77
C PRO A 355 -13.87 12.71 11.42
N CYS A 356 -13.87 12.85 12.74
CA CYS A 356 -12.74 13.41 13.46
C CYS A 356 -12.61 12.79 14.85
N PHE A 357 -11.43 12.23 15.14
CA PHE A 357 -10.99 11.89 16.49
C PHE A 357 -9.55 12.34 16.73
N LEU A 358 -9.20 12.61 17.99
CA LEU A 358 -7.89 13.12 18.37
C LEU A 358 -6.87 11.99 18.54
N LEU A 359 -5.79 12.04 17.77
CA LEU A 359 -4.64 11.13 17.87
C LEU A 359 -3.64 11.60 18.93
N SER A 360 -3.41 12.91 18.98
CA SER A 360 -2.55 13.56 19.99
C SER A 360 -2.87 15.05 20.03
N GLY A 361 -2.75 15.69 21.18
CA GLY A 361 -2.98 17.13 21.32
C GLY A 361 -3.71 17.48 22.60
N LYS A 362 -4.01 18.77 22.79
CA LYS A 362 -4.68 19.30 23.98
C LYS A 362 -6.18 19.58 23.78
N LYS A 363 -6.70 19.32 22.58
CA LYS A 363 -8.07 19.68 22.21
C LYS A 363 -9.12 18.81 22.93
N GLN A 364 -10.25 19.41 23.28
CA GLN A 364 -11.45 18.71 23.73
C GLN A 364 -12.14 18.03 22.53
N GLY A 365 -12.49 16.76 22.63
CA GLY A 365 -13.18 16.01 21.58
C GLY A 365 -13.06 14.50 21.76
N ILE A 366 -13.65 13.75 20.84
CA ILE A 366 -13.55 12.28 20.80
C ILE A 366 -12.08 11.89 20.64
N THR A 367 -11.53 11.15 21.58
CA THR A 367 -10.15 10.66 21.48
C THR A 367 -10.08 9.37 20.66
N ALA A 368 -8.89 8.97 20.23
CA ALA A 368 -8.70 7.65 19.61
C ALA A 368 -9.14 6.49 20.52
N LYS A 369 -9.10 6.68 21.85
CA LYS A 369 -9.61 5.70 22.81
C LYS A 369 -11.13 5.65 22.78
N ASP A 370 -11.79 6.80 22.81
CA ASP A 370 -13.26 6.88 22.83
C ASP A 370 -13.84 6.33 21.53
N MET A 371 -13.26 6.67 20.38
CA MET A 371 -13.61 6.09 19.07
C MET A 371 -13.51 4.55 19.08
N TRP A 372 -12.46 4.00 19.70
CA TRP A 372 -12.28 2.55 19.80
C TRP A 372 -13.30 1.89 20.72
N GLN A 373 -13.69 2.53 21.83
CA GLN A 373 -14.71 1.98 22.74
C GLN A 373 -16.09 2.02 22.08
N GLU A 374 -16.44 3.14 21.42
CA GLU A 374 -17.70 3.29 20.70
C GLU A 374 -17.92 2.13 19.72
N ILE A 375 -16.94 1.89 18.84
CA ILE A 375 -17.06 0.84 17.83
C ILE A 375 -17.03 -0.56 18.44
N LYS A 376 -16.30 -0.76 19.55
CA LYS A 376 -16.23 -2.05 20.25
C LYS A 376 -17.54 -2.38 20.97
N GLU A 377 -18.23 -1.37 21.48
CA GLU A 377 -19.50 -1.52 22.20
C GLU A 377 -20.70 -1.62 21.27
N HIS A 378 -20.69 -0.88 20.16
CA HIS A 378 -21.87 -0.70 19.32
C HIS A 378 -21.73 -1.21 17.88
N GLY A 379 -20.52 -1.55 17.45
CA GLY A 379 -20.25 -1.96 16.07
C GLY A 379 -20.59 -0.89 15.03
N SER A 380 -20.86 0.36 15.43
CA SER A 380 -21.18 1.47 14.54
C SER A 380 -20.86 2.79 15.22
N PHE A 381 -20.81 3.87 14.44
CA PHE A 381 -20.65 5.24 14.93
C PHE A 381 -21.96 6.03 14.98
N ASP A 382 -23.12 5.39 14.78
CA ASP A 382 -24.41 6.09 14.66
C ASP A 382 -24.84 6.78 15.97
N ARG A 383 -24.34 6.29 17.10
CA ARG A 383 -24.59 6.83 18.43
C ARG A 383 -23.57 7.89 18.84
N LEU A 384 -22.51 8.07 18.05
CA LEU A 384 -21.49 9.06 18.28
C LEU A 384 -22.05 10.43 17.91
N GLY A 385 -22.39 11.22 18.93
CA GLY A 385 -22.91 12.59 18.77
C GLY A 385 -21.87 13.52 18.17
N TYR A 386 -21.72 13.51 16.85
CA TYR A 386 -20.89 14.45 16.10
C TYR A 386 -21.77 15.58 15.57
N ASP A 387 -21.46 16.82 15.97
CA ASP A 387 -22.24 18.03 15.65
C ASP A 387 -22.02 18.57 14.22
N GLY A 388 -21.31 17.82 13.37
CA GLY A 388 -21.05 18.18 11.98
C GLY A 388 -20.02 19.31 11.80
N THR A 389 -19.52 19.93 12.87
CA THR A 389 -18.62 21.09 12.76
C THR A 389 -17.17 20.65 12.77
N SER A 390 -16.55 20.64 11.60
CA SER A 390 -15.12 20.34 11.46
C SER A 390 -14.27 21.56 11.84
N ILE A 391 -13.85 21.61 13.09
CA ILE A 391 -12.91 22.64 13.56
C ILE A 391 -11.49 22.19 13.18
N PRO A 392 -10.72 23.03 12.46
CA PRO A 392 -9.33 22.72 12.13
C PRO A 392 -8.49 22.30 13.35
N SER A 393 -7.47 21.47 13.12
CA SER A 393 -6.52 21.06 14.15
C SER A 393 -5.63 22.23 14.56
N GLU A 394 -5.25 22.27 15.82
CA GLU A 394 -4.26 23.23 16.31
C GLU A 394 -2.84 22.71 16.01
N SER A 395 -1.86 23.61 15.89
CA SER A 395 -0.46 23.21 15.82
C SER A 395 -0.06 22.40 17.07
N GLY A 396 0.65 21.29 16.85
CA GLY A 396 0.97 20.31 17.89
C GLY A 396 -0.11 19.26 18.13
N SER A 397 -1.30 19.40 17.53
CA SER A 397 -2.37 18.40 17.57
C SER A 397 -2.49 17.66 16.25
N SER A 398 -2.84 16.38 16.33
CA SER A 398 -3.05 15.47 15.19
C SER A 398 -4.41 14.80 15.29
N ILE A 399 -5.10 14.71 14.16
CA ILE A 399 -6.45 14.19 14.04
C ILE A 399 -6.51 13.04 13.03
N GLY A 400 -7.47 12.15 13.20
CA GLY A 400 -7.79 11.07 12.28
C GLY A 400 -9.27 10.98 11.97
N ALA A 401 -9.61 10.16 10.99
CA ALA A 401 -10.96 9.79 10.62
C ALA A 401 -11.09 8.26 10.59
N ALA A 402 -12.31 7.77 10.75
CA ALA A 402 -12.61 6.36 10.64
C ALA A 402 -13.90 6.13 9.86
N ILE A 403 -13.96 5.00 9.16
CA ILE A 403 -15.17 4.48 8.54
C ILE A 403 -15.34 3.01 8.94
N ALA A 404 -16.53 2.66 9.41
CA ALA A 404 -16.89 1.33 9.84
C ALA A 404 -17.92 0.74 8.89
N ALA A 405 -17.75 -0.53 8.53
CA ALA A 405 -18.69 -1.30 7.74
C ALA A 405 -19.09 -2.53 8.54
N SER A 406 -20.39 -2.66 8.81
CA SER A 406 -20.94 -3.62 9.74
C SER A 406 -21.98 -4.49 9.08
N MET A 407 -21.95 -5.79 9.39
CA MET A 407 -22.90 -6.76 8.87
C MET A 407 -23.12 -7.90 9.86
N THR A 408 -24.27 -8.56 9.74
CA THR A 408 -24.49 -9.87 10.34
C THR A 408 -24.18 -10.93 9.30
N LEU A 409 -23.16 -11.74 9.56
CA LEU A 409 -22.67 -12.79 8.68
C LEU A 409 -23.29 -14.14 9.06
N PRO A 410 -24.22 -14.71 8.28
CA PRO A 410 -24.86 -15.99 8.60
C PRO A 410 -23.87 -17.16 8.72
N SER A 411 -24.33 -18.24 9.33
CA SER A 411 -23.62 -19.52 9.37
C SER A 411 -23.32 -20.03 7.95
N ASN A 412 -22.10 -20.53 7.72
CA ASN A 412 -21.65 -21.08 6.43
C ASN A 412 -21.80 -20.12 5.23
N SER A 413 -21.69 -18.82 5.47
CA SER A 413 -21.82 -17.79 4.43
C SER A 413 -20.50 -17.08 4.13
N VAL A 414 -20.44 -16.47 2.95
CA VAL A 414 -19.32 -15.65 2.50
C VAL A 414 -19.84 -14.34 1.96
N HIS A 415 -19.34 -13.23 2.49
CA HIS A 415 -19.72 -11.88 2.04
C HIS A 415 -18.50 -10.98 1.91
N SER A 416 -18.61 -9.95 1.08
CA SER A 416 -17.53 -9.01 0.81
C SER A 416 -17.86 -7.59 1.23
N VAL A 417 -16.85 -6.86 1.70
CA VAL A 417 -16.88 -5.42 1.97
C VAL A 417 -15.77 -4.76 1.18
N THR A 418 -16.06 -3.62 0.56
CA THR A 418 -15.05 -2.85 -0.17
C THR A 418 -14.81 -1.51 0.49
N PHE A 419 -13.54 -1.22 0.74
CA PHE A 419 -13.04 0.10 1.13
C PHE A 419 -12.16 0.67 0.02
N SER A 420 -12.01 1.98 -0.01
CA SER A 420 -11.03 2.66 -0.86
C SER A 420 -10.25 3.71 -0.08
N LEU A 421 -9.01 3.92 -0.52
CA LEU A 421 -8.16 5.03 -0.12
C LEU A 421 -7.77 5.78 -1.38
N ALA A 422 -8.06 7.08 -1.43
CA ALA A 422 -7.59 7.97 -2.48
C ALA A 422 -6.83 9.16 -1.90
N TRP A 423 -5.96 9.78 -2.69
CA TRP A 423 -5.29 11.03 -2.32
C TRP A 423 -5.18 12.02 -3.48
N ALA A 424 -5.79 13.18 -3.33
CA ALA A 424 -5.64 14.29 -4.26
C ALA A 424 -4.42 15.13 -3.87
N CYS A 425 -3.43 15.17 -4.76
CA CYS A 425 -2.27 16.06 -4.68
C CYS A 425 -1.92 16.49 -6.11
N PRO A 426 -2.70 17.41 -6.71
CA PRO A 426 -2.65 17.62 -8.16
C PRO A 426 -1.32 18.22 -8.64
N GLU A 427 -0.67 19.01 -7.80
CA GLU A 427 0.61 19.65 -8.09
C GLU A 427 1.80 18.81 -7.62
N VAL A 428 2.88 18.84 -8.40
CA VAL A 428 4.18 18.28 -8.07
C VAL A 428 5.21 19.39 -8.15
N ARG A 429 5.74 19.79 -7.00
CA ARG A 429 6.76 20.85 -6.89
C ARG A 429 8.14 20.25 -6.72
N PHE A 430 9.05 20.60 -7.61
CA PHE A 430 10.45 20.19 -7.53
C PHE A 430 11.30 21.28 -6.83
N PRO A 431 12.41 20.91 -6.16
CA PRO A 431 13.29 21.87 -5.47
C PRO A 431 13.88 22.97 -6.36
N GLY A 432 13.84 22.81 -7.69
CA GLY A 432 14.23 23.83 -8.67
C GLY A 432 13.15 24.89 -8.94
N GLY A 433 12.04 24.89 -8.20
CA GLY A 433 10.92 25.84 -8.34
C GLY A 433 9.92 25.50 -9.46
N LYS A 434 10.20 24.48 -10.27
CA LYS A 434 9.27 24.02 -11.31
C LYS A 434 8.12 23.24 -10.68
N THR A 435 6.90 23.58 -11.08
CA THR A 435 5.66 22.91 -10.69
C THR A 435 5.05 22.26 -11.93
N TYR A 436 4.64 21.00 -11.79
CA TYR A 436 3.92 20.26 -12.82
C TYR A 436 2.62 19.73 -12.22
N TYR A 437 1.66 19.38 -13.09
CA TYR A 437 0.46 18.67 -12.67
C TYR A 437 0.66 17.17 -12.85
N ARG A 438 0.11 16.38 -11.91
CA ARG A 438 -0.02 14.94 -12.10
C ARG A 438 -0.96 14.67 -13.27
N TRP A 439 -0.68 13.59 -14.01
CA TRP A 439 -1.43 13.21 -15.21
C TRP A 439 -2.95 13.15 -14.97
N VAL A 440 -3.37 12.52 -13.87
CA VAL A 440 -4.79 12.40 -13.49
C VAL A 440 -5.51 13.76 -13.39
N SER A 441 -4.80 14.82 -13.00
CA SER A 441 -5.38 16.17 -12.85
C SER A 441 -5.62 16.86 -14.19
N LEU A 442 -5.05 16.34 -15.27
CA LEU A 442 -5.20 16.86 -16.64
C LEU A 442 -6.33 16.16 -17.39
N VAL A 443 -6.94 15.13 -16.80
CA VAL A 443 -8.07 14.40 -17.38
C VAL A 443 -9.37 15.12 -17.02
N PRO A 444 -10.13 15.67 -17.99
CA PRO A 444 -11.25 16.59 -17.74
C PRO A 444 -12.46 16.02 -16.99
N ARG A 445 -12.47 14.73 -16.62
CA ARG A 445 -13.65 14.04 -16.08
C ARG A 445 -13.66 13.82 -14.56
N LEU A 446 -12.62 14.25 -13.84
CA LEU A 446 -12.40 13.88 -12.42
C LEU A 446 -12.25 15.09 -11.46
N VAL A 447 -12.55 16.31 -11.91
CA VAL A 447 -12.52 17.54 -11.06
C VAL A 447 -13.91 17.94 -10.63
#